data_AF-A0A8T6WAZ7-F1
#
_entry.id   AF-A0A8T6WAZ7-F1
#
_cell.length_a   1.000
_cell.length_b   1.000
_cell.length_c   1.000
_cell.angle_alpha   90.00
_cell.angle_beta   90.00
_cell.angle_gamma   90.00
#
_symmetry.space_group_name_H-M   'P 1'
#
loop_
_entity.id
_entity.type
_entity.pdbx_description
1 polymer ?
#
loop_
_entity_poly.entity_id
_entity_poly.type
_entity_poly.pdbx_seq_one_letter_code
_entity_poly.pdbx_strand_id
1 'polypeptide(L)' 'MKVPLLDLKAQYQTIRDEIKEAVDEVLESQYFILGPKVEALEEAVATYCGCQCAVGVSSG' A
#
# COMPACT_ATOMS: atom_id res chain seq x y z
N MET A 1 12.33 10.47 -29.18
CA MET A 1 11.97 10.30 -27.75
C MET A 1 10.58 9.68 -27.67
N LYS A 2 10.40 8.59 -26.93
CA LYS A 2 9.08 8.10 -26.55
C LYS A 2 8.75 8.67 -25.17
N VAL A 3 7.65 9.39 -25.05
CA VAL A 3 7.13 9.87 -23.75
C VAL A 3 6.03 8.89 -23.34
N PRO A 4 6.26 8.05 -22.32
CA PRO A 4 5.23 7.14 -21.84
C PRO A 4 4.09 7.92 -21.17
N LEU A 5 2.86 7.43 -21.30
CA LEU A 5 1.69 7.99 -20.60
C LEU A 5 1.82 7.87 -19.07
N LEU A 6 2.44 6.78 -18.61
CA LEU A 6 2.66 6.47 -17.19
C LEU A 6 3.94 5.63 -17.06
N ASP A 7 4.84 6.03 -16.16
CA ASP A 7 6.06 5.28 -15.87
C ASP A 7 6.09 4.83 -14.40
N LEU A 8 5.51 3.66 -14.16
CA LEU A 8 5.49 3.05 -12.82
C LEU A 8 6.88 2.61 -12.35
N LYS A 9 7.84 2.42 -13.25
CA LYS A 9 9.21 2.07 -12.85
C LYS A 9 9.89 3.27 -12.23
N ALA A 10 9.76 4.44 -12.85
CA ALA A 10 10.27 5.69 -12.31
C ALA A 10 9.60 6.02 -10.96
N GLN A 11 8.28 5.85 -10.84
CA GLN A 11 7.57 6.06 -9.57
C GLN A 11 8.05 5.07 -8.49
N TYR A 12 8.16 3.78 -8.79
CA TYR A 12 8.64 2.80 -7.82
C TYR A 12 10.05 3.12 -7.33
N GLN A 13 10.93 3.60 -8.21
CA GLN A 13 12.30 3.99 -7.84
C GLN A 13 12.33 5.09 -6.77
N THR A 14 11.34 5.98 -6.71
CA THR A 14 11.33 7.06 -5.70
C THR A 14 10.90 6.60 -4.30
N ILE A 15 10.25 5.43 -4.19
CA ILE A 15 9.71 4.89 -2.93
C ILE A 15 10.16 3.45 -2.67
N ARG A 16 11.21 3.01 -3.37
CA ARG A 16 11.63 1.60 -3.43
C ARG A 16 11.97 1.04 -2.06
N ASP A 17 12.75 1.80 -1.29
CA ASP A 17 13.30 1.31 -0.04
C ASP A 17 12.22 1.23 1.05
N GLU A 18 11.32 2.21 1.11
CA GLU A 18 10.13 2.19 1.98
C GLU A 18 9.21 1.00 1.67
N ILE A 19 8.97 0.69 0.39
CA ILE A 19 8.19 -0.49 0.00
C ILE A 19 8.89 -1.78 0.45
N LYS A 20 10.21 -1.87 0.26
CA LYS A 20 10.96 -3.08 0.63
C LYS A 20 10.89 -3.33 2.13
N GLU A 21 11.08 -2.29 2.93
CA GLU A 21 10.94 -2.39 4.39
C GLU A 21 9.54 -2.85 4.81
N ALA A 22 8.49 -2.23 4.27
CA ALA A 22 7.11 -2.62 4.58
C ALA A 22 6.77 -4.07 4.16
N VAL A 23 7.33 -4.54 3.04
CA VAL A 23 7.18 -5.93 2.58
C VAL A 23 7.94 -6.88 3.51
N ASP A 24 9.18 -6.57 3.84
CA ASP A 24 10.01 -7.39 4.72
C ASP A 24 9.34 -7.55 6.10
N GLU A 25 8.73 -6.49 6.65
CA GLU A 25 7.95 -6.58 7.90
C GLU A 25 6.76 -7.56 7.81
N VAL A 26 6.02 -7.56 6.69
CA VAL A 26 4.92 -8.52 6.49
C VAL A 26 5.46 -9.94 6.43
N LEU A 27 6.56 -10.15 5.70
CA LEU A 27 7.21 -11.45 5.59
C LEU A 27 7.69 -11.93 6.96
N GLU A 28 8.36 -11.11 7.76
CA GLU A 28 8.79 -11.50 9.12
C GLU A 28 7.60 -11.82 10.03
N SER A 29 6.50 -11.08 9.89
CA SER A 29 5.31 -11.26 10.73
C SER A 29 4.46 -12.50 10.37
N GLN A 30 4.57 -13.00 9.13
CA GLN A 30 3.75 -14.09 8.57
C GLN A 30 2.22 -13.81 8.55
N TYR A 31 1.77 -12.59 8.84
CA TYR A 31 0.36 -12.19 8.76
C TYR A 31 -0.04 -11.79 7.34
N PHE A 32 -0.32 -12.78 6.49
CA PHE A 32 -0.64 -12.56 5.07
C PHE A 32 -2.09 -12.19 4.78
N ILE A 33 -3.03 -12.52 5.68
CA ILE A 33 -4.46 -12.32 5.48
C ILE A 33 -5.03 -11.63 6.74
N LEU A 34 -5.74 -10.52 6.54
CA LEU A 34 -6.41 -9.75 7.60
C LEU A 34 -5.45 -9.39 8.76
N GLY A 35 -4.21 -9.02 8.41
CA GLY A 35 -3.17 -8.64 9.36
C GLY A 35 -3.15 -7.15 9.71
N PRO A 36 -2.28 -6.74 10.65
CA PRO A 36 -2.24 -5.37 11.18
C PRO A 36 -1.93 -4.30 10.13
N LYS A 37 -1.23 -4.64 9.04
CA LYS A 37 -1.00 -3.72 7.91
C LYS A 37 -2.30 -3.37 7.16
N VAL A 38 -3.28 -4.28 7.13
CA VAL A 38 -4.61 -4.04 6.53
C VAL A 38 -5.40 -3.09 7.41
N GLU A 39 -5.46 -3.34 8.72
CA GLU A 39 -6.14 -2.49 9.70
C GLU A 39 -5.60 -1.05 9.67
N ALA A 40 -4.27 -0.90 9.68
CA ALA A 40 -3.61 0.41 9.60
C ALA A 40 -3.93 1.14 8.28
N LEU A 41 -4.02 0.41 7.16
CA LEU A 41 -4.40 1.00 5.87
C LEU A 41 -5.86 1.46 5.90
N GLU A 42 -6.77 0.66 6.46
CA GLU A 42 -8.18 1.01 6.57
C GLU A 42 -8.38 2.26 7.44
N GLU A 43 -7.69 2.38 8.57
CA GLU A 43 -7.72 3.59 9.41
C GLU A 43 -7.18 4.81 8.67
N ALA A 44 -6.05 4.66 7.96
CA ALA A 44 -5.44 5.74 7.19
C ALA A 44 -6.37 6.21 6.05
N VAL A 45 -7.02 5.28 5.34
CA VAL A 45 -7.97 5.58 4.26
C VAL A 45 -9.23 6.22 4.82
N ALA A 46 -9.78 5.72 5.92
CA ALA A 46 -10.95 6.33 6.57
C ALA A 46 -10.67 7.78 6.96
N THR A 47 -9.50 8.02 7.54
CA THR A 47 -9.01 9.36 7.90
C THR A 47 -8.84 10.25 6.67
N TYR A 48 -8.17 9.76 5.62
CA TYR A 48 -7.93 10.50 4.38
C TYR A 48 -9.24 10.88 3.68
N CYS A 49 -10.22 9.99 3.67
CA CYS A 49 -11.53 10.19 3.04
C CYS A 49 -12.51 10.96 3.93
N GLY A 50 -12.18 11.21 5.21
CA GLY A 50 -13.08 11.85 6.17
C GLY A 50 -14.34 11.02 6.48
N CYS A 51 -14.25 9.69 6.39
CA CYS A 51 -15.36 8.78 6.68
C CYS A 51 -15.12 8.00 7.98
N GLN A 52 -16.19 7.39 8.50
CA GLN A 52 -16.12 6.66 9.78
C GLN A 52 -15.32 5.35 9.67
N CYS A 53 -15.35 4.70 8.51
CA CYS A 53 -14.69 3.42 8.29
C CYS A 53 -14.25 3.27 6.83
N ALA A 54 -13.26 2.40 6.61
CA ALA A 54 -12.89 1.87 5.30
C ALA A 54 -12.77 0.34 5.41
N VAL A 55 -12.99 -0.36 4.29
CA VAL A 55 -12.89 -1.82 4.23
C VAL A 55 -12.10 -2.21 2.99
N GLY A 56 -10.99 -2.92 3.19
CA GLY A 56 -10.17 -3.49 2.13
C GLY A 56 -10.87 -4.67 1.47
N VAL A 57 -10.99 -4.62 0.14
CA VAL A 57 -11.51 -5.70 -0.69
C VAL A 57 -10.54 -6.02 -1.83
N SER A 58 -10.73 -7.15 -2.53
CA SER A 58 -9.80 -7.60 -3.57
C SER A 58 -9.73 -6.70 -4.80
N SER A 59 -10.82 -6.00 -5.11
CA SER A 59 -10.95 -5.10 -6.26
C SER A 59 -12.12 -4.15 -6.07
N GLY A 60 -12.06 -2.99 -6.72
CA GLY A 60 -13.20 -2.06 -6.85
C GLY A 60 -14.26 -2.53 -7.82
#